data_AF-A0A2H0YN58-F1
#
_entry.id   AF-A0A2H0YN58-F1
#
_cell.length_a   1.000
_cell.length_b   1.000
_cell.length_c   1.000
_cell.angle_alpha   90.00
_cell.angle_beta   90.00
_cell.angle_gamma   90.00
#
_symmetry.space_group_name_H-M   'P 1'
#
loop_
_entity.id
_entity.type
_entity.pdbx_description
1 polymer ?
#
loop_
_entity_poly.entity_id
_entity_poly.type
_entity_poly.pdbx_seq_one_letter_code
_entity_poly.pdbx_strand_id
1 'polypeptide(L)' 'MEKVVTIPRELAENGKLVIIPHEEYEEFLHWKRTVKTYKSTAAEKKALKKARRDFARGEYLTLKELEK' A
#
# COMPACT_ATOMS: atom_id res chain seq x y z
N MET A 1 19.68 -34.51 4.82
CA MET A 1 20.64 -33.51 5.32
C MET A 1 19.84 -32.33 5.84
N GLU A 2 19.83 -32.11 7.15
CA GLU A 2 19.22 -30.90 7.73
C GLU A 2 20.11 -29.70 7.39
N LYS A 3 19.52 -28.65 6.80
CA LYS A 3 20.21 -27.40 6.50
C LYS A 3 19.98 -26.45 7.68
N VAL A 4 21.01 -26.23 8.48
CA VAL A 4 20.97 -25.27 9.58
C VAL A 4 21.18 -23.87 9.01
N VAL A 5 20.20 -22.99 9.22
CA VAL A 5 20.29 -21.56 8.86
C VAL A 5 20.62 -20.77 10.12
N THR A 6 21.79 -20.13 10.15
CA THR A 6 22.22 -19.30 11.27
C THR A 6 21.88 -17.84 11.02
N ILE A 7 21.21 -17.19 11.98
CA ILE A 7 20.86 -15.77 11.91
C ILE A 7 21.73 -15.00 12.93
N PRO A 8 22.46 -13.95 12.52
CA PRO A 8 23.19 -13.08 13.44
C PRO A 8 22.28 -12.49 14.53
N ARG A 9 22.77 -12.49 15.77
CA ARG A 9 22.00 -12.03 16.94
C ARG A 9 21.53 -10.58 16.83
N GLU A 10 22.36 -9.72 16.26
CA GLU A 10 22.05 -8.30 16.01
C GLU A 10 20.81 -8.12 15.12
N LEU A 11 20.57 -9.03 14.18
CA LEU A 11 19.39 -9.00 13.31
C LEU A 11 18.13 -9.50 14.03
N ALA A 12 18.28 -10.40 15.01
CA ALA A 12 17.17 -10.91 15.81
C ALA A 12 16.66 -9.89 16.84
N GLU A 13 17.49 -8.93 17.26
CA GLU A 13 17.13 -7.92 18.26
C GLU A 13 16.20 -6.81 17.72
N ASN A 14 16.13 -6.65 16.39
CA ASN A 14 15.41 -5.56 15.73
C ASN A 14 13.92 -5.85 15.42
N GLY A 15 13.33 -6.91 15.99
CA GLY A 15 11.89 -7.18 15.91
C GLY A 15 11.52 -8.50 15.25
N LYS A 16 10.39 -8.54 14.51
CA LYS A 16 9.88 -9.76 13.86
C LYS A 16 10.67 -10.07 12.59
N LEU A 17 11.53 -11.07 12.66
CA LEU A 17 12.32 -11.57 11.52
C LEU A 17 11.54 -12.63 10.74
N VAL A 18 11.59 -12.55 9.41
CA VAL A 18 10.95 -13.51 8.50
C VAL A 18 12.00 -14.00 7.51
N ILE A 19 12.07 -15.32 7.32
CA ILE A 19 12.92 -15.95 6.31
C ILE A 19 12.06 -16.18 5.08
N ILE A 20 12.53 -15.73 3.93
CA ILE A 20 11.90 -15.95 2.63
C ILE A 20 12.94 -16.46 1.63
N PRO A 21 12.56 -17.30 0.66
CA PRO A 21 13.42 -17.65 -0.46
C PRO A 21 13.90 -16.42 -1.22
N HIS A 22 15.12 -16.51 -1.76
CA HIS A 22 15.72 -15.38 -2.48
C HIS A 22 14.89 -14.97 -3.71
N GLU A 23 14.36 -15.93 -4.46
CA GLU A 23 13.52 -15.68 -5.64
C GLU A 23 12.25 -14.89 -5.29
N GLU A 24 11.56 -15.26 -4.20
CA GLU A 24 10.38 -14.56 -3.70
C GLU A 24 10.70 -13.11 -3.27
N TYR A 25 11.87 -12.90 -2.65
CA TYR A 25 12.32 -11.56 -2.28
C TYR A 25 12.56 -10.67 -3.51
N GLU A 26 13.21 -11.20 -4.54
CA GLU A 26 13.48 -10.48 -5.78
C GLU A 26 12.17 -10.15 -6.54
N GLU A 27 11.23 -11.08 -6.58
CA GLU A 27 9.90 -10.85 -7.15
C GLU A 27 9.14 -9.74 -6.39
N PHE A 28 9.17 -9.77 -5.05
CA PHE A 28 8.58 -8.71 -4.24
C PHE A 28 9.23 -7.35 -4.50
N LEU A 29 10.57 -7.29 -4.60
CA LEU A 29 11.28 -6.05 -4.92
C LEU A 29 10.93 -5.55 -6.33
N HIS A 30 10.83 -6.45 -7.29
CA HIS A 30 10.40 -6.11 -8.65
C HIS A 30 8.98 -5.53 -8.63
N TRP A 31 8.03 -6.22 -7.99
CA TRP A 31 6.66 -5.75 -7.85
C TRP A 31 6.59 -4.37 -7.18
N LYS A 32 7.33 -4.16 -6.09
CA LYS A 32 7.40 -2.87 -5.39
C LYS A 32 7.92 -1.73 -6.26
N ARG A 33 8.81 -2.01 -7.23
CA ARG A 33 9.34 -1.01 -8.18
C ARG A 33 8.38 -0.76 -9.34
N THR A 34 7.74 -1.82 -9.84
CA THR A 34 6.87 -1.78 -11.01
C THR A 34 5.50 -1.19 -10.68
N VAL A 35 4.95 -1.52 -9.51
CA VAL A 35 3.73 -0.90 -9.00
C VAL A 35 4.04 0.51 -8.53
N LYS A 36 3.96 1.47 -9.44
CA LYS A 36 3.88 2.89 -9.08
C LYS A 36 2.60 3.09 -8.28
N THR A 37 2.71 3.05 -6.95
CA THR A 37 1.62 3.46 -6.07
C THR A 37 1.24 4.89 -6.45
N TYR A 38 0.00 5.10 -6.84
CA TYR A 38 -0.49 6.42 -7.23
C TYR A 38 -0.23 7.42 -6.09
N LYS A 39 0.60 8.43 -6.37
CA LYS A 39 0.87 9.52 -5.45
C LYS A 39 -0.12 10.64 -5.73
N SER A 40 -1.13 10.75 -4.87
CA SER A 40 -2.09 11.86 -4.95
C SER A 40 -1.39 13.21 -4.78
N THR A 41 -1.72 14.13 -5.68
CA THR A 41 -1.35 15.55 -5.63
C THR A 41 -2.06 16.25 -4.48
N ALA A 42 -1.58 17.43 -4.10
CA ALA A 42 -2.22 18.25 -3.07
C ALA A 42 -3.67 18.64 -3.46
N ALA A 43 -3.92 18.87 -4.75
CA ALA A 43 -5.24 19.19 -5.29
C ALA A 43 -6.21 18.02 -5.11
N GLU A 44 -5.80 16.79 -5.44
CA GLU A 44 -6.62 15.59 -5.31
C GLU A 44 -6.94 15.26 -3.85
N LYS A 45 -5.97 15.45 -2.94
CA LYS A 45 -6.21 15.31 -1.50
C LYS A 45 -7.26 16.32 -1.00
N LYS A 46 -7.19 17.57 -1.47
CA LYS A 46 -8.17 18.61 -1.14
C LYS A 46 -9.55 18.27 -1.72
N ALA A 47 -9.60 17.77 -2.94
CA ALA A 47 -10.83 17.31 -3.58
C ALA A 47 -11.48 16.16 -2.79
N LEU A 48 -10.71 15.14 -2.37
CA LEU A 48 -11.21 14.05 -1.52
C LEU A 48 -11.72 14.56 -0.17
N LYS A 49 -11.02 15.50 0.47
CA LYS A 49 -11.49 16.12 1.72
C LYS A 49 -12.80 16.89 1.52
N LYS A 50 -12.96 17.56 0.37
CA LYS A 50 -14.22 18.22 0.01
C LYS A 50 -15.32 17.19 -0.22
N ALA A 51 -15.10 16.20 -1.07
CA ALA A 51 -16.06 15.13 -1.37
C ALA A 51 -16.58 14.43 -0.11
N ARG A 52 -15.70 14.13 0.86
CA ARG A 52 -16.12 13.55 2.15
C ARG A 52 -17.05 14.46 2.96
N ARG A 53 -16.80 15.77 2.96
CA ARG A 53 -17.67 16.75 3.65
C ARG A 53 -19.00 16.93 2.93
N ASP A 54 -18.98 16.94 1.60
CA ASP A 54 -20.17 17.10 0.79
C ASP A 54 -21.07 15.86 0.95
N PHE A 55 -20.48 14.66 0.91
CA PHE A 55 -21.18 13.40 1.19
C PHE A 55 -21.82 13.37 2.59
N ALA A 56 -21.11 13.79 3.63
CA ALA A 56 -21.65 13.86 4.99
C ALA A 56 -22.80 14.87 5.14
N ARG A 57 -22.87 15.88 4.27
CA ARG A 57 -23.95 16.87 4.22
C ARG A 57 -25.10 16.47 3.29
N GLY A 58 -25.00 15.32 2.61
CA GLY A 58 -25.97 14.90 1.60
C GLY A 58 -25.81 15.63 0.25
N GLU A 59 -24.74 16.40 0.07
CA GLU A 59 -24.42 17.13 -1.16
C GLU A 59 -23.64 16.21 -2.12
N TYR A 60 -24.27 15.15 -2.62
CA TYR A 60 -23.66 14.23 -3.59
C TYR A 60 -24.56 13.98 -4.80
N LEU A 61 -23.95 13.69 -5.94
CA LEU A 61 -24.65 13.30 -7.15
C LEU A 61 -24.89 11.79 -7.14
N THR A 62 -26.14 11.40 -7.36
CA THR A 62 -26.54 10.01 -7.63
C THR A 62 -26.40 9.68 -9.11
N LEU A 63 -26.31 8.39 -9.45
CA LEU A 63 -26.23 7.95 -10.84
C LEU A 63 -27.43 8.43 -11.68
N LYS A 64 -28.62 8.49 -11.09
CA LYS A 64 -29.85 8.99 -11.75
C LYS A 64 -29.77 10.48 -12.11
N GLU A 65 -29.05 11.27 -11.31
CA GLU A 65 -28.84 12.69 -11.57
C GLU A 65 -27.73 12.92 -12.61
N LEU A 66 -26.87 11.91 -12.83
CA LEU A 66 -25.77 11.93 -13.80
C LEU A 66 -26.19 11.45 -15.20
N GLU A 67 -27.26 10.65 -15.31
CA GLU A 67 -27.79 10.12 -16.58
C GLU A 67 -28.58 11.14 -17.43
N LYS A 68 -28.70 12.39 -16.98
CA LYS A 68 -29.33 13.50 -17.72
C LYS A 68 -28.30 14.35 -18.47
#